data_AF-A0A959PN16-F1
#
_entry.id   AF-A0A959PN16-F1
#
_cell.length_a   1.000
_cell.length_b   1.000
_cell.length_c   1.000
_cell.angle_alpha   90.00
_cell.angle_beta   90.00
_cell.angle_gamma   90.00
#
_symmetry.space_group_name_H-M   'P 1'
#
loop_
_entity.id
_entity.type
_entity.pdbx_description
1 polymer ?
#
loop_
_entity_poly.entity_id
_entity_poly.type
_entity_poly.pdbx_seq_one_letter_code
_entity_poly.pdbx_strand_id
1 'polypeptide(L)'
;MTLKKMIMYTAIANPKSNFLLGASLDVLHHESKEWLENIEFWQDEMKFFDKLLKNSPEGDDNHNATRDMLEHVEGIHLDFFTQLQKDVRQHERMLAMVEKNVPGISDEEYRENHRTLKSRVEHLENDFRTYKKVVFKFALE
;
A
#
# COMPACT_ATOMS: atom_id res chain seq x y z
N MET A 1 -49.25 25.29 11.28
CA MET A 1 -48.45 24.28 10.55
C MET A 1 -47.23 25.01 10.00
N THR A 2 -46.12 24.96 10.73
CA THR A 2 -44.99 25.88 10.56
C THR A 2 -43.87 25.18 9.78
N LEU A 3 -43.66 25.55 8.51
CA LEU A 3 -42.52 25.05 7.74
C LEU A 3 -41.26 25.82 8.14
N LYS A 4 -40.39 25.19 8.93
CA LYS A 4 -39.03 25.67 9.22
C LYS A 4 -38.16 25.31 8.00
N LYS A 5 -37.78 26.33 7.22
CA LYS A 5 -36.83 26.21 6.10
C LYS A 5 -35.43 25.95 6.69
N MET A 6 -34.92 24.73 6.55
CA MET A 6 -33.58 24.35 7.00
C MET A 6 -32.57 24.84 5.96
N ILE A 7 -31.84 25.90 6.32
CA ILE A 7 -30.73 26.42 5.50
C ILE A 7 -29.54 25.49 5.75
N MET A 8 -29.18 24.69 4.74
CA MET A 8 -27.88 24.02 4.72
C MET A 8 -26.81 25.08 4.53
N TYR A 9 -25.97 25.27 5.55
CA TYR A 9 -24.72 25.99 5.40
C TYR A 9 -23.72 25.02 4.76
N THR A 10 -23.59 25.08 3.44
CA THR A 10 -22.43 24.47 2.78
C THR A 10 -21.24 25.35 3.13
N ALA A 11 -20.34 24.82 3.97
CA ALA A 11 -19.09 25.51 4.27
C ALA A 11 -18.32 25.69 2.96
N ILE A 12 -18.24 26.93 2.47
CA ILE A 12 -17.45 27.26 1.28
C ILE A 12 -15.99 27.17 1.73
N ALA A 13 -15.36 26.02 1.49
CA ALA A 13 -13.93 25.87 1.70
C ALA A 13 -13.19 26.89 0.83
N ASN A 14 -12.36 27.72 1.47
CA ASN A 14 -11.59 28.75 0.77
C ASN A 14 -10.57 28.05 -0.14
N PRO A 15 -10.58 28.28 -1.47
CA PRO A 15 -9.63 27.64 -2.37
C PRO A 15 -8.15 27.93 -2.03
N LYS A 16 -7.87 29.00 -1.28
CA LYS A 16 -6.52 29.30 -0.75
C LYS A 16 -6.08 28.35 0.37
N SER A 17 -6.98 27.77 1.17
CA SER A 17 -6.58 26.80 2.20
C SER A 17 -6.17 25.45 1.57
N ASN A 18 -6.82 25.05 0.48
CA ASN A 18 -6.40 23.87 -0.29
C ASN A 18 -5.00 24.04 -0.89
N PHE A 19 -4.63 25.26 -1.30
CA PHE A 19 -3.29 25.54 -1.82
C PHE A 19 -2.19 25.51 -0.74
N LEU A 20 -2.54 25.66 0.54
CA LEU A 20 -1.57 25.70 1.65
C LEU A 20 -1.36 24.31 2.30
N LEU A 21 -2.31 23.39 2.15
CA LEU A 21 -2.30 22.06 2.79
C LEU A 21 -1.77 20.93 1.87
N GLY A 22 -1.48 21.21 0.60
CA GLY A 22 -1.16 20.18 -0.40
C GLY A 22 -2.41 19.46 -0.92
N ALA A 23 -2.31 18.18 -1.29
CA ALA A 23 -3.46 17.39 -1.76
C ALA A 23 -4.58 17.31 -0.70
N SER A 24 -5.86 17.25 -1.11
CA SER A 24 -6.97 17.10 -0.16
C SER A 24 -6.94 15.73 0.54
N LEU A 25 -7.57 15.63 1.72
CA LEU A 25 -7.69 14.36 2.43
C LEU A 25 -8.37 13.28 1.57
N ASP A 26 -9.36 13.66 0.75
CA ASP A 26 -10.01 12.73 -0.19
C ASP A 26 -9.04 12.15 -1.23
N VAL A 27 -8.09 12.96 -1.72
CA VAL A 27 -7.07 12.50 -2.68
C VAL A 27 -6.12 11.52 -2.00
N LEU A 28 -5.66 11.85 -0.77
CA LEU A 28 -4.78 10.97 0.00
C LEU A 28 -5.49 9.66 0.39
N HIS A 29 -6.77 9.73 0.71
CA HIS A 29 -7.62 8.56 0.95
C HIS A 29 -7.75 7.68 -0.29
N HIS A 30 -7.94 8.28 -1.47
CA HIS A 30 -8.02 7.50 -2.70
C HIS A 30 -6.70 6.78 -2.98
N GLU A 31 -5.58 7.50 -2.84
CA GLU A 31 -4.24 6.93 -3.04
C GLU A 31 -3.97 5.76 -2.06
N SER A 32 -4.38 5.87 -0.79
CA SER A 32 -4.22 4.77 0.17
C SER A 32 -5.08 3.54 -0.16
N LYS A 33 -6.26 3.72 -0.79
CA LYS A 33 -7.08 2.61 -1.30
C LYS A 33 -6.40 1.90 -2.46
N GLU A 34 -5.87 2.65 -3.41
CA GLU A 34 -5.09 2.09 -4.53
C GLU A 34 -3.89 1.28 -4.02
N TRP A 35 -3.20 1.76 -2.97
CA TRP A 35 -2.13 0.98 -2.35
C TRP A 35 -2.62 -0.34 -1.77
N LEU A 36 -3.77 -0.37 -1.10
CA LEU A 36 -4.32 -1.62 -0.56
C LEU A 36 -4.64 -2.63 -1.66
N GLU A 37 -5.23 -2.18 -2.77
CA GLU A 37 -5.54 -3.01 -3.94
C GLU A 37 -4.25 -3.55 -4.58
N ASN A 38 -3.24 -2.70 -4.75
CA ASN A 38 -1.95 -3.09 -5.29
C ASN A 38 -1.23 -4.12 -4.40
N ILE A 39 -1.24 -3.91 -3.08
CA ILE A 39 -0.62 -4.84 -2.13
C ILE A 39 -1.33 -6.20 -2.15
N GLU A 40 -2.66 -6.23 -2.21
CA GLU A 40 -3.42 -7.47 -2.35
C GLU A 40 -3.06 -8.19 -3.65
N PHE A 41 -2.97 -7.45 -4.76
CA PHE A 41 -2.52 -8.00 -6.03
C PHE A 41 -1.09 -8.58 -5.96
N TRP A 42 -0.15 -7.89 -5.31
CA TRP A 42 1.22 -8.41 -5.14
C TRP A 42 1.25 -9.67 -4.29
N GLN A 43 0.42 -9.77 -3.25
CA GLN A 43 0.30 -10.99 -2.44
C GLN A 43 -0.25 -12.17 -3.24
N ASP A 44 -1.21 -11.94 -4.13
CA ASP A 44 -1.70 -12.97 -5.04
C ASP A 44 -0.66 -13.37 -6.09
N GLU A 45 0.09 -12.41 -6.61
CA GLU A 45 1.19 -12.67 -7.53
C GLU A 45 2.33 -13.48 -6.87
N MET A 46 2.59 -13.29 -5.58
CA MET A 46 3.51 -14.15 -4.82
C MET A 46 3.07 -15.60 -4.78
N LYS A 47 1.78 -15.87 -4.55
CA LYS A 47 1.25 -17.26 -4.62
C LYS A 47 1.44 -17.89 -6.00
N PHE A 48 1.48 -17.09 -7.06
CA PHE A 48 1.81 -17.58 -8.39
C PHE A 48 3.29 -17.92 -8.49
N PHE A 49 4.19 -17.07 -7.97
CA PHE A 49 5.62 -17.35 -7.96
C PHE A 49 6.00 -18.56 -7.11
N ASP A 50 5.38 -18.76 -5.94
CA ASP A 50 5.54 -19.97 -5.13
C ASP A 50 5.29 -21.24 -5.96
N LYS A 51 4.16 -21.26 -6.69
CA LYS A 51 3.80 -22.37 -7.56
C LYS A 51 4.77 -22.51 -8.72
N LEU A 52 5.25 -21.40 -9.29
CA LEU A 52 6.20 -21.42 -10.40
C LEU A 52 7.54 -22.02 -9.97
N LEU A 53 8.08 -21.60 -8.82
CA LEU A 53 9.33 -22.10 -8.27
C LEU A 53 9.23 -23.58 -7.89
N LYS A 54 8.15 -23.99 -7.21
CA LYS A 54 7.93 -25.39 -6.81
C LYS A 54 7.70 -26.34 -7.98
N ASN A 55 7.15 -25.85 -9.09
CA ASN A 55 6.96 -26.64 -10.31
C ASN A 55 8.19 -26.63 -11.24
N SER A 56 9.24 -25.87 -10.90
CA SER A 56 10.50 -25.93 -11.64
C SER A 56 11.09 -27.35 -11.54
N PRO A 57 11.58 -27.93 -12.65
CA PRO A 57 12.33 -29.18 -12.62
C PRO A 57 13.50 -29.11 -11.64
N GLU A 58 13.85 -30.23 -11.04
CA GLU A 58 15.12 -30.36 -10.34
C GLU A 58 16.28 -30.14 -11.31
N GLY A 59 17.25 -29.33 -10.89
CA GLY A 59 18.47 -29.06 -11.64
C GLY A 59 19.70 -29.57 -10.90
N ASP A 60 20.85 -29.04 -11.28
CA ASP A 60 22.08 -29.26 -10.51
C ASP A 60 22.02 -28.59 -9.12
N ASP A 61 23.04 -28.82 -8.30
CA ASP A 61 23.11 -28.27 -6.94
C ASP A 61 22.98 -26.73 -6.93
N ASN A 62 23.50 -26.06 -7.96
CA ASN A 62 23.45 -24.60 -8.07
C ASN A 62 22.04 -24.09 -8.42
N HIS A 63 21.34 -24.79 -9.32
CA HIS A 63 19.93 -24.53 -9.64
C HIS A 63 19.05 -24.70 -8.41
N ASN A 64 19.21 -25.80 -7.69
CA ASN A 64 18.42 -26.08 -6.49
C ASN A 64 18.71 -25.05 -5.38
N ALA A 65 19.97 -24.69 -5.15
CA ALA A 65 20.32 -23.64 -4.19
C ALA A 65 19.74 -22.26 -4.57
N THR A 66 19.68 -21.96 -5.88
CA THR A 66 19.06 -20.72 -6.37
C THR A 66 17.55 -20.72 -6.13
N ARG A 67 16.86 -21.85 -6.38
CA ARG A 67 15.44 -22.01 -6.07
C ARG A 67 15.17 -21.74 -4.60
N ASP A 68 15.91 -22.40 -3.71
CA ASP A 68 15.71 -22.29 -2.26
C ASP A 68 15.94 -20.85 -1.77
N MET A 69 16.92 -20.15 -2.36
CA MET A 69 17.14 -18.72 -2.10
C MET A 69 15.94 -17.86 -2.54
N LEU A 70 15.39 -18.11 -3.73
CA LEU A 70 14.23 -17.37 -4.23
C LEU A 70 12.99 -17.60 -3.36
N GLU A 71 12.74 -18.85 -2.93
CA GLU A 71 11.65 -19.17 -2.00
C GLU A 71 11.82 -18.45 -0.65
N HIS A 72 13.05 -18.32 -0.15
CA HIS A 72 13.31 -17.56 1.07
C HIS A 72 13.02 -16.06 0.91
N VAL A 73 13.47 -15.48 -0.22
CA VAL A 73 13.22 -14.07 -0.55
C VAL A 73 11.72 -13.81 -0.73
N GLU A 74 10.98 -14.75 -1.29
CA GLU A 74 9.52 -14.68 -1.40
C GLU A 74 8.85 -14.50 -0.03
N GLY A 75 9.24 -15.33 0.95
CA GLY A 75 8.73 -15.24 2.32
C GLY A 75 8.96 -13.87 2.95
N ILE A 76 10.16 -13.31 2.77
CA ILE A 76 10.49 -11.95 3.26
C ILE A 76 9.58 -10.90 2.64
N HIS A 77 9.36 -10.95 1.33
CA HIS A 77 8.46 -10.01 0.67
C HIS A 77 7.00 -10.16 1.13
N LEU A 78 6.50 -11.38 1.32
CA LEU A 78 5.16 -11.64 1.85
C LEU A 78 4.96 -11.02 3.24
N ASP A 79 5.96 -11.13 4.11
CA ASP A 79 5.94 -10.49 5.43
C ASP A 79 5.90 -8.97 5.31
N PHE A 80 6.70 -8.38 4.41
CA PHE A 80 6.70 -6.94 4.18
C PHE A 80 5.38 -6.43 3.59
N PHE A 81 4.79 -7.12 2.62
CA PHE A 81 3.47 -6.77 2.09
C PHE A 81 2.39 -6.85 3.17
N THR A 82 2.42 -7.91 3.99
CA THR A 82 1.49 -8.07 5.10
C THR A 82 1.61 -6.95 6.12
N GLN A 83 2.85 -6.54 6.46
CA GLN A 83 3.07 -5.43 7.37
C GLN A 83 2.66 -4.10 6.76
N LEU A 84 3.02 -3.83 5.50
CA LEU A 84 2.64 -2.60 4.80
C LEU A 84 1.11 -2.48 4.71
N GLN A 85 0.40 -3.56 4.39
CA GLN A 85 -1.06 -3.56 4.35
C GLN A 85 -1.67 -3.20 5.72
N LYS A 86 -1.13 -3.73 6.81
CA LYS A 86 -1.56 -3.39 8.18
C LYS A 86 -1.34 -1.90 8.47
N ASP A 87 -0.19 -1.38 8.07
CA ASP A 87 0.17 0.02 8.30
C ASP A 87 -0.74 0.98 7.49
N VAL A 88 -1.02 0.66 6.22
CA VAL A 88 -1.97 1.43 5.40
C VAL A 88 -3.39 1.36 5.97
N ARG A 89 -3.84 0.20 6.46
CA ARG A 89 -5.14 0.10 7.15
C ARG A 89 -5.18 0.92 8.44
N GLN A 90 -4.07 1.02 9.17
CA GLN A 90 -3.97 1.86 10.36
C GLN A 90 -4.02 3.34 9.99
N HIS A 91 -3.33 3.73 8.92
CA HIS A 91 -3.39 5.08 8.35
C HIS A 91 -4.83 5.48 7.97
N GLU A 92 -5.58 4.58 7.35
CA GLU A 92 -7.00 4.79 7.04
C GLU A 92 -7.88 4.99 8.29
N ARG A 93 -7.53 4.34 9.41
CA ARG A 93 -8.21 4.60 10.69
C ARG A 93 -7.84 5.97 11.26
N MET A 94 -6.60 6.42 11.07
CA MET A 94 -6.18 7.77 11.45
C MET A 94 -6.97 8.83 10.69
N LEU A 95 -7.22 8.63 9.38
CA LEU A 95 -8.07 9.54 8.59
C LEU A 95 -9.45 9.72 9.24
N ALA A 96 -10.11 8.62 9.58
CA ALA A 96 -11.43 8.67 10.24
C ALA A 96 -11.39 9.39 11.60
N MET A 97 -10.26 9.40 12.30
CA MET A 97 -10.07 10.14 13.55
C MET A 97 -9.86 11.63 13.29
N VAL A 98 -9.09 11.99 12.25
CA VAL A 98 -8.91 13.38 11.79
C VAL A 98 -10.24 13.99 11.37
N GLU A 99 -11.04 13.30 10.55
CA GLU A 99 -12.35 13.76 10.10
C GLU A 99 -13.33 14.00 11.26
N LYS A 100 -13.22 13.20 12.32
CA LYS A 100 -14.03 13.32 13.54
C LYS A 100 -13.46 14.30 14.56
N ASN A 101 -12.34 14.96 14.25
CA ASN A 101 -11.63 15.86 15.16
C ASN A 101 -11.34 15.22 16.53
N VAL A 102 -10.95 13.94 16.54
CA VAL A 102 -10.57 13.23 17.77
C VAL A 102 -9.29 13.87 18.33
N PRO A 103 -9.25 14.26 19.62
CA PRO A 103 -8.04 14.82 20.21
C PRO A 103 -6.86 13.85 20.14
N GLY A 104 -5.68 14.38 19.79
CA GLY A 104 -4.43 13.61 19.79
C GLY A 104 -3.95 13.11 18.43
N ILE A 105 -4.69 13.36 17.34
CA ILE A 105 -4.21 13.15 15.96
C ILE A 105 -4.48 14.42 15.17
N SER A 106 -3.46 14.93 14.48
CA SER A 106 -3.56 16.12 13.65
C SER A 106 -3.58 15.80 12.15
N ASP A 107 -4.10 16.71 11.33
CA ASP A 107 -4.00 16.63 9.85
C ASP A 107 -2.54 16.53 9.39
N GLU A 108 -1.60 17.26 10.03
CA GLU A 108 -0.18 17.16 9.65
C GLU A 108 0.41 15.80 9.99
N GLU A 109 0.11 15.25 11.17
CA GLU A 109 0.58 13.91 11.56
C GLU A 109 0.07 12.84 10.58
N TYR A 110 -1.20 12.95 10.15
CA TYR A 110 -1.73 12.09 9.09
C TYR A 110 -0.96 12.25 7.78
N ARG A 111 -0.69 13.48 7.34
CA ARG A 111 0.06 13.77 6.10
C ARG A 111 1.50 13.27 6.15
N GLU A 112 2.20 13.42 7.28
CA GLU A 112 3.55 12.88 7.47
C GLU A 112 3.56 11.36 7.40
N ASN A 113 2.58 10.71 8.04
CA ASN A 113 2.42 9.27 7.95
C ASN A 113 2.12 8.83 6.51
N HIS A 114 1.28 9.58 5.78
CA HIS A 114 0.99 9.32 4.37
C HIS A 114 2.26 9.36 3.50
N ARG A 115 3.08 10.42 3.63
CA ARG A 115 4.36 10.55 2.89
C ARG A 115 5.30 9.37 3.19
N THR A 116 5.35 8.96 4.46
CA THR A 116 6.17 7.82 4.89
C THR A 116 5.69 6.51 4.24
N LEU A 117 4.38 6.27 4.22
CA LEU A 117 3.79 5.10 3.59
C LEU A 117 3.99 5.10 2.07
N LYS A 118 3.81 6.25 1.42
CA LYS A 118 4.06 6.42 -0.01
C LYS A 118 5.46 5.96 -0.40
N SER A 119 6.47 6.46 0.31
CA SER A 119 7.86 6.05 0.09
C SER A 119 8.03 4.55 0.26
N ARG A 120 7.43 3.94 1.29
CA ARG A 120 7.52 2.49 1.51
C ARG A 120 6.85 1.66 0.42
N VAL A 121 5.69 2.11 -0.07
CA VAL A 121 4.97 1.47 -1.19
C VAL A 121 5.84 1.52 -2.44
N GLU A 122 6.40 2.68 -2.79
CA GLU A 122 7.25 2.86 -3.96
C GLU A 122 8.53 2.02 -3.90
N HIS A 123 9.17 1.92 -2.73
CA HIS A 123 10.36 1.07 -2.55
C HIS A 123 10.01 -0.41 -2.71
N LEU A 124 8.97 -0.88 -2.01
CA LEU A 124 8.56 -2.29 -2.09
C LEU A 124 8.08 -2.67 -3.50
N GLU A 125 7.43 -1.78 -4.23
CA GLU A 125 7.07 -2.01 -5.62
C GLU A 125 8.31 -2.24 -6.50
N ASN A 126 9.34 -1.41 -6.35
CA ASN A 126 10.58 -1.55 -7.12
C ASN A 126 11.34 -2.83 -6.77
N ASP A 127 11.42 -3.17 -5.48
CA ASP A 127 12.04 -4.42 -5.03
C ASP A 127 11.28 -5.62 -5.58
N PHE A 128 9.94 -5.59 -5.53
CA PHE A 128 9.09 -6.65 -6.07
C PHE A 128 9.24 -6.82 -7.58
N ARG A 129 9.29 -5.72 -8.34
CA ARG A 129 9.58 -5.75 -9.78
C ARG A 129 10.93 -6.39 -10.09
N THR A 130 11.92 -6.17 -9.23
CA THR A 130 13.26 -6.76 -9.37
C THR A 130 13.20 -8.25 -9.09
N TYR A 131 12.60 -8.65 -7.98
CA TYR A 131 12.35 -10.05 -7.63
C TYR A 131 11.65 -10.81 -8.78
N LYS A 132 10.55 -10.25 -9.30
CA LYS A 132 9.80 -10.81 -10.43
C LYS A 132 10.67 -11.10 -11.65
N LYS A 133 11.56 -10.18 -12.02
CA LYS A 133 12.49 -10.39 -13.15
C LYS A 133 13.43 -11.57 -12.89
N VAL A 134 13.93 -11.71 -11.67
CA VAL A 134 14.83 -12.81 -11.29
C VAL A 134 14.09 -14.14 -11.30
N VAL A 135 12.89 -14.20 -10.75
CA VAL A 135 12.06 -15.42 -10.75
C VAL A 135 11.76 -15.87 -12.18
N PHE A 136 11.33 -14.96 -13.06
CA PHE A 136 11.08 -15.34 -14.46
C PHE A 136 12.33 -15.79 -15.18
N LYS A 137 13.47 -15.13 -14.94
CA LYS A 137 14.74 -15.56 -15.50
C LYS A 137 15.07 -16.99 -15.07
N PHE A 138 14.95 -17.27 -13.77
CA PHE A 138 15.20 -18.60 -13.22
C PHE A 138 14.24 -19.68 -13.76
N ALA A 139 12.97 -19.36 -13.93
CA ALA A 139 11.95 -20.34 -14.30
C ALA A 139 11.85 -20.60 -15.82
N LEU A 140 12.39 -19.71 -16.66
CA LEU A 140 12.23 -19.76 -18.12
C LEU A 140 13.54 -19.93 -18.89
N GLU A 141 14.70 -19.74 -18.25
CA GLU A 141 16.04 -20.00 -18.82
C GLU A 141 16.64 -21.27 -18.24
#